data_AF-A0A3R8DEA1-F1
#
_entry.id   AF-A0A3R8DEA1-F1
#
_cell.length_a   1.000
_cell.length_b   1.000
_cell.length_c   1.000
_cell.angle_alpha   90.00
_cell.angle_beta   90.00
_cell.angle_gamma   90.00
#
_symmetry.space_group_name_H-M   'P 1'
#
loop_
_entity.id
_entity.type
_entity.pdbx_description
1 polymer ?
#
loop_
_entity_poly.entity_id
_entity_poly.type
_entity_poly.pdbx_seq_one_letter_code
_entity_poly.pdbx_strand_id
1 'polypeptide(L)'
;MWVATPFGLAALTTTEAWESLPKVTVKFPWGIGYLQRRIVSTSHTFQVTCFALPRPLERFTLTVELTVSFAALRERILRHLDMPLLLVDNVVVMQPLFGGPDDYRLSPPNPGQLVFTSLRPLLVTIFPTIKLTKCSSLLHIEASDKETAQAIPPTAPSAPSTEYHPTTPPIDVNPRDKLSSTTNNRRAAAATSENPTTLVSPVVTQIGRGTGCVTGAEGRLTSGRKYWEVRLDTTLLGDGIFVGVATVDVPLNSTVVGTDTFWGFAAHLGKKVSVTLEPYGGPEAVCVQGDVVGTLYDAELGLLSFYRNGRPLGPAFRHLYFRGFWPAFATTNVGLRFTLLPGTVPPLTAELS
;
A
#
# COMPACT_ATOMS: atom_id res chain seq x y z
N MET A 1 -29.51 -16.75 1.96
CA MET A 1 -28.90 -15.79 1.00
C MET A 1 -29.24 -14.37 1.45
N TRP A 2 -28.37 -13.38 1.26
CA TRP A 2 -28.68 -11.97 1.54
C TRP A 2 -29.31 -11.30 0.32
N VAL A 3 -30.31 -10.44 0.55
CA VAL A 3 -31.04 -9.73 -0.51
C VAL A 3 -31.34 -8.28 -0.13
N ALA A 4 -31.28 -7.38 -1.10
CA ALA A 4 -31.71 -5.99 -0.98
C ALA A 4 -33.21 -5.86 -1.25
N THR A 5 -33.86 -5.00 -0.48
CA THR A 5 -35.29 -4.67 -0.58
C THR A 5 -35.49 -3.17 -0.35
N PRO A 6 -36.65 -2.58 -0.72
CA PRO A 6 -37.00 -1.20 -0.36
C PRO A 6 -36.97 -0.89 1.15
N PHE A 7 -37.04 -1.92 2.00
CA PHE A 7 -37.04 -1.82 3.46
C PHE A 7 -35.65 -2.11 4.07
N GLY A 8 -34.60 -2.20 3.25
CA GLY A 8 -33.23 -2.50 3.66
C GLY A 8 -32.78 -3.92 3.31
N LEU A 9 -31.72 -4.36 3.98
CA LEU A 9 -31.09 -5.68 3.81
C LEU A 9 -31.87 -6.75 4.58
N ALA A 10 -32.11 -7.90 3.94
CA ALA A 10 -32.81 -9.03 4.56
C ALA A 10 -32.18 -10.38 4.17
N ALA A 11 -32.38 -11.39 5.01
CA ALA A 11 -32.02 -12.77 4.70
C ALA A 11 -33.19 -13.48 4.01
N LEU A 12 -33.01 -13.89 2.76
CA LEU A 12 -33.97 -14.73 2.04
C LEU A 12 -34.14 -16.07 2.78
N THR A 13 -35.38 -16.39 3.13
CA THR A 13 -35.76 -17.59 3.89
C THR A 13 -36.40 -18.65 2.98
N THR A 14 -37.01 -18.26 1.86
CA THR A 14 -37.48 -19.19 0.82
C THR A 14 -36.29 -19.82 0.09
N THR A 15 -36.09 -21.13 0.28
CA THR A 15 -34.91 -21.87 -0.20
C THR A 15 -35.06 -22.43 -1.62
N GLU A 16 -36.27 -22.85 -2.00
CA GLU A 16 -36.52 -23.52 -3.29
C GLU A 16 -37.03 -22.53 -4.34
N ALA A 17 -36.40 -22.56 -5.53
CA ALA A 17 -36.84 -21.90 -6.76
C ALA A 17 -37.34 -20.44 -6.63
N TRP A 18 -36.85 -19.68 -5.65
CA TRP A 18 -37.42 -18.38 -5.22
C TRP A 18 -37.58 -17.34 -6.34
N GLU A 19 -36.81 -17.48 -7.41
CA GLU A 19 -36.84 -16.61 -8.59
C GLU A 19 -38.08 -16.78 -9.47
N SER A 20 -38.66 -17.98 -9.55
CA SER A 20 -39.88 -18.25 -10.29
C SER A 20 -41.14 -17.97 -9.46
N LEU A 21 -41.01 -17.84 -8.14
CA LEU A 21 -42.13 -17.56 -7.25
C LEU A 21 -42.56 -16.08 -7.34
N PRO A 22 -43.87 -15.77 -7.35
CA PRO A 22 -44.36 -14.39 -7.39
C PRO A 22 -44.15 -13.64 -6.06
N LYS A 23 -44.05 -14.39 -4.95
CA LYS A 23 -43.82 -13.89 -3.59
C LYS A 23 -42.72 -14.71 -2.91
N VAL A 24 -41.94 -14.06 -2.05
CA VAL A 24 -40.87 -14.67 -1.26
C VAL A 24 -40.91 -14.21 0.19
N THR A 25 -40.43 -15.07 1.09
CA THR A 25 -40.32 -14.78 2.52
C THR A 25 -38.89 -14.38 2.85
N VAL A 26 -38.73 -13.21 3.46
CA VAL A 26 -37.44 -12.67 3.91
C VAL A 26 -37.48 -12.38 5.41
N LYS A 27 -36.32 -12.47 6.07
CA LYS A 27 -36.14 -12.15 7.49
C LYS A 27 -35.26 -10.91 7.62
N PHE A 28 -35.84 -9.86 8.17
CA PHE A 28 -35.14 -8.65 8.62
C PHE A 28 -34.64 -8.84 10.06
N PRO A 29 -33.74 -7.97 10.56
CA PRO A 29 -33.36 -7.96 11.98
C PRO A 29 -34.56 -7.76 12.93
N TRP A 30 -35.61 -7.09 12.46
CA TRP A 30 -36.79 -6.70 13.22
C TRP A 30 -38.06 -7.55 12.95
N GLY A 31 -38.02 -8.53 12.04
CA GLY A 31 -39.22 -9.33 11.72
C GLY A 31 -39.14 -10.15 10.43
N ILE A 32 -40.26 -10.76 10.05
CA ILE A 32 -40.42 -11.52 8.80
C ILE A 32 -41.30 -10.71 7.84
N GLY A 33 -40.89 -10.61 6.57
CA GLY A 33 -41.62 -9.92 5.51
C GLY A 33 -41.98 -10.84 4.35
N TYR A 34 -43.20 -10.69 3.83
CA TYR A 34 -43.67 -11.39 2.64
C TYR A 34 -43.69 -10.40 1.45
N LEU A 35 -42.69 -10.50 0.58
CA LEU A 35 -42.44 -9.52 -0.48
C LEU A 35 -42.75 -10.10 -1.87
N GLN A 36 -43.06 -9.24 -2.84
CA GLN A 36 -43.10 -9.65 -4.26
C GLN A 36 -41.67 -9.86 -4.77
N ARG A 37 -41.39 -10.92 -5.55
CA ARG A 37 -40.01 -11.20 -6.02
C ARG A 37 -39.37 -10.00 -6.74
N ARG A 38 -40.16 -9.25 -7.53
CA ARG A 38 -39.71 -8.07 -8.28
C ARG A 38 -39.19 -6.88 -7.45
N ILE A 39 -39.36 -6.89 -6.12
CA ILE A 39 -38.77 -5.88 -5.20
C ILE A 39 -37.65 -6.46 -4.33
N VAL A 40 -37.09 -7.60 -4.72
CA VAL A 40 -36.02 -8.32 -4.00
C VAL A 40 -34.87 -8.59 -4.97
N SER A 41 -33.66 -8.12 -4.63
CA SER A 41 -32.46 -8.23 -5.48
C SER A 41 -31.33 -8.94 -4.75
N THR A 42 -30.57 -9.78 -5.45
CA THR A 42 -29.30 -10.37 -4.96
C THR A 42 -28.13 -9.39 -5.01
N SER A 43 -28.25 -8.30 -5.76
CA SER A 43 -27.22 -7.26 -5.91
C SER A 43 -27.72 -5.87 -5.49
N HIS A 44 -26.78 -5.01 -5.13
CA HIS A 44 -27.04 -3.62 -4.76
C HIS A 44 -25.96 -2.69 -5.30
N THR A 45 -26.35 -1.48 -5.70
CA THR A 45 -25.45 -0.41 -6.17
C THR A 45 -25.11 0.51 -5.02
N PHE A 46 -23.99 0.24 -4.36
CA PHE A 46 -23.50 1.08 -3.26
C PHE A 46 -22.92 2.38 -3.80
N GLN A 47 -23.20 3.49 -3.12
CA GLN A 47 -22.35 4.68 -3.20
C GLN A 47 -21.06 4.40 -2.40
N VAL A 48 -19.91 4.73 -2.96
CA VAL A 48 -18.59 4.50 -2.35
C VAL A 48 -17.87 5.83 -2.20
N THR A 49 -17.28 6.08 -1.03
CA THR A 49 -16.37 7.21 -0.77
C THR A 49 -15.01 6.63 -0.39
N CYS A 50 -13.97 6.92 -1.19
CA CYS A 50 -12.70 6.24 -1.14
C CYS A 50 -11.51 7.19 -0.87
N PHE A 51 -10.75 6.87 0.17
CA PHE A 51 -9.52 7.54 0.57
C PHE A 51 -8.33 6.64 0.18
N ALA A 52 -7.78 6.85 -1.01
CA ALA A 52 -6.72 6.01 -1.57
C ALA A 52 -5.41 6.81 -1.72
N LEU A 53 -4.67 7.00 -0.62
CA LEU A 53 -3.42 7.76 -0.63
C LEU A 53 -2.44 7.19 -1.67
N PRO A 54 -1.70 8.02 -2.43
CA PRO A 54 -1.62 9.48 -2.38
C PRO A 54 -2.68 10.22 -3.23
N ARG A 55 -3.67 9.53 -3.81
CA ARG A 55 -4.72 10.14 -4.63
C ARG A 55 -5.71 10.98 -3.79
N PRO A 56 -6.39 11.97 -4.39
CA PRO A 56 -7.47 12.71 -3.73
C PRO A 56 -8.68 11.81 -3.40
N LEU A 57 -9.64 12.39 -2.69
CA LEU A 57 -10.90 11.74 -2.32
C LEU A 57 -11.76 11.39 -3.55
N GLU A 58 -11.88 10.11 -3.87
CA GLU A 58 -12.70 9.62 -4.98
C GLU A 58 -14.11 9.21 -4.50
N ARG A 59 -15.14 9.41 -5.35
CA ARG A 59 -16.52 8.96 -5.09
C ARG A 59 -17.11 8.33 -6.34
N PHE A 60 -17.67 7.14 -6.20
CA PHE A 60 -18.17 6.33 -7.31
C PHE A 60 -19.31 5.39 -6.88
N THR A 61 -19.97 4.77 -7.86
CA THR A 61 -20.99 3.73 -7.61
C THR A 61 -20.43 2.34 -7.92
N LEU A 62 -20.72 1.37 -7.04
CA LEU A 62 -20.28 -0.01 -7.21
C LEU A 62 -21.46 -0.98 -7.04
N THR A 63 -21.90 -1.56 -8.16
CA THR A 63 -22.87 -2.67 -8.15
C THR A 63 -22.16 -3.96 -7.78
N VAL A 64 -22.56 -4.57 -6.67
CA VAL A 64 -22.02 -5.85 -6.17
C VAL A 64 -23.13 -6.80 -5.76
N GLU A 65 -22.86 -8.10 -5.82
CA GLU A 65 -23.72 -9.10 -5.20
C GLU A 65 -23.56 -9.07 -3.68
N LEU A 66 -24.66 -9.28 -2.96
CA LEU A 66 -24.68 -9.32 -1.49
C LEU A 66 -24.09 -10.62 -0.93
N THR A 67 -23.69 -11.53 -1.82
CA THR A 67 -22.95 -12.78 -1.58
C THR A 67 -21.47 -12.70 -1.99
N VAL A 68 -20.97 -11.54 -2.44
CA VAL A 68 -19.57 -11.36 -2.84
C VAL A 68 -18.61 -11.64 -1.68
N SER A 69 -17.47 -12.30 -1.95
CA SER A 69 -16.43 -12.50 -0.93
C SER A 69 -15.70 -11.18 -0.62
N PHE A 70 -15.10 -11.07 0.57
CA PHE A 70 -14.39 -9.84 0.94
C PHE A 70 -13.17 -9.60 0.03
N ALA A 71 -12.48 -10.66 -0.40
CA ALA A 71 -11.41 -10.56 -1.40
C ALA A 71 -11.92 -9.98 -2.72
N ALA A 72 -13.01 -10.53 -3.28
CA ALA A 72 -13.58 -10.09 -4.55
C ALA A 72 -14.13 -8.65 -4.48
N LEU A 73 -14.67 -8.19 -3.34
CA LEU A 73 -15.04 -6.79 -3.14
C LEU A 73 -13.82 -5.87 -3.21
N ARG A 74 -12.74 -6.19 -2.48
CA ARG A 74 -11.50 -5.39 -2.45
C ARG A 74 -10.81 -5.34 -3.82
N GLU A 75 -10.76 -6.45 -4.54
CA GLU A 75 -10.29 -6.47 -5.92
C GLU A 75 -11.17 -5.60 -6.85
N ARG A 76 -12.51 -5.67 -6.71
CA ARG A 76 -13.43 -4.92 -7.58
C ARG A 76 -13.37 -3.41 -7.33
N ILE A 77 -13.07 -3.00 -6.09
CA ILE A 77 -12.71 -1.61 -5.74
C ILE A 77 -11.43 -1.20 -6.47
N LEU A 78 -10.34 -1.98 -6.34
CA LEU A 78 -9.06 -1.66 -6.98
C LEU A 78 -9.13 -1.64 -8.51
N ARG A 79 -9.87 -2.56 -9.13
CA ARG A 79 -10.13 -2.55 -10.59
C ARG A 79 -10.95 -1.34 -11.03
N HIS A 80 -11.88 -0.84 -10.21
CA HIS A 80 -12.65 0.37 -10.53
C HIS A 80 -11.79 1.65 -10.48
N LEU A 81 -10.81 1.67 -9.57
CA LEU A 81 -9.88 2.80 -9.38
C LEU A 81 -8.65 2.73 -10.31
N ASP A 82 -8.51 1.72 -11.16
CA ASP A 82 -7.24 1.38 -11.84
C ASP A 82 -6.03 1.43 -10.88
N MET A 83 -6.09 0.59 -9.85
CA MET A 83 -5.04 0.45 -8.83
C MET A 83 -4.50 -0.99 -8.79
N PRO A 84 -3.19 -1.18 -8.52
CA PRO A 84 -2.60 -2.51 -8.43
C PRO A 84 -3.24 -3.42 -7.36
N LEU A 85 -3.55 -4.67 -7.74
CA LEU A 85 -4.14 -5.67 -6.84
C LEU A 85 -3.21 -6.13 -5.70
N LEU A 86 -1.90 -5.81 -5.75
CA LEU A 86 -0.95 -5.91 -4.62
C LEU A 86 -1.37 -5.10 -3.38
N LEU A 87 -2.35 -4.20 -3.52
CA LEU A 87 -2.99 -3.46 -2.43
C LEU A 87 -4.29 -4.11 -1.92
N VAL A 88 -4.67 -5.30 -2.38
CA VAL A 88 -5.96 -5.94 -2.03
C VAL A 88 -6.12 -6.13 -0.52
N ASP A 89 -5.04 -6.46 0.18
CA ASP A 89 -5.04 -6.59 1.65
C ASP A 89 -4.85 -5.27 2.40
N ASN A 90 -4.73 -4.15 1.68
CA ASN A 90 -4.72 -2.80 2.22
C ASN A 90 -6.05 -2.06 2.04
N VAL A 91 -7.00 -2.62 1.28
CA VAL A 91 -8.35 -2.07 1.16
C VAL A 91 -9.13 -2.40 2.44
N VAL A 92 -9.33 -1.39 3.29
CA VAL A 92 -10.25 -1.44 4.42
C VAL A 92 -11.60 -0.91 3.94
N VAL A 93 -12.67 -1.68 4.17
CA VAL A 93 -14.05 -1.28 3.86
C VAL A 93 -14.84 -1.15 5.16
N MET A 94 -15.64 -0.10 5.26
CA MET A 94 -16.44 0.25 6.43
C MET A 94 -17.87 0.59 6.02
N GLN A 95 -18.84 0.27 6.88
CA GLN A 95 -20.23 0.72 6.76
C GLN A 95 -20.62 1.55 7.99
N PRO A 96 -20.79 2.88 7.86
CA PRO A 96 -21.17 3.73 8.99
C PRO A 96 -22.61 3.45 9.48
N LEU A 97 -22.68 2.81 10.64
CA LEU A 97 -23.85 2.79 11.51
C LEU A 97 -23.99 4.13 12.27
N PHE A 98 -24.96 4.23 13.19
CA PHE A 98 -25.10 5.38 14.10
C PHE A 98 -25.07 4.84 15.54
N GLY A 99 -23.92 4.99 16.22
CA GLY A 99 -23.72 4.57 17.61
C GLY A 99 -22.70 3.42 17.77
N GLY A 100 -21.90 3.49 18.84
CA GLY A 100 -20.79 2.56 19.12
C GLY A 100 -19.47 2.95 18.43
N PRO A 101 -18.28 2.70 19.01
CA PRO A 101 -17.01 3.04 18.35
C PRO A 101 -16.49 1.97 17.37
N ASP A 102 -16.82 0.69 17.55
CA ASP A 102 -16.09 -0.42 16.89
C ASP A 102 -16.82 -1.14 15.73
N ASP A 103 -18.15 -1.08 15.67
CA ASP A 103 -18.99 -1.89 14.73
C ASP A 103 -18.93 -1.49 13.25
N TYR A 104 -18.01 -0.59 12.85
CA TYR A 104 -17.99 0.01 11.51
C TYR A 104 -17.20 -0.75 10.46
N ARG A 105 -16.24 -1.60 10.84
CA ARG A 105 -15.35 -2.29 9.89
C ARG A 105 -16.01 -3.57 9.37
N LEU A 106 -16.00 -3.77 8.04
CA LEU A 106 -16.39 -5.04 7.43
C LEU A 106 -15.29 -6.10 7.59
N SER A 107 -15.01 -6.47 8.84
CA SER A 107 -14.20 -7.63 9.19
C SER A 107 -15.05 -8.90 9.00
N PRO A 108 -14.62 -9.88 8.18
CA PRO A 108 -15.40 -11.08 7.95
C PRO A 108 -15.39 -11.98 9.21
N PRO A 109 -16.55 -12.42 9.75
CA PRO A 109 -16.60 -13.21 10.99
C PRO A 109 -16.05 -14.63 10.84
N ASN A 110 -15.99 -15.14 9.61
CA ASN A 110 -15.28 -16.36 9.22
C ASN A 110 -14.38 -16.05 8.00
N PRO A 111 -13.21 -16.67 7.84
CA PRO A 111 -12.32 -16.43 6.70
C PRO A 111 -13.05 -16.49 5.35
N GLY A 112 -12.97 -15.39 4.59
CA GLY A 112 -13.54 -15.25 3.24
C GLY A 112 -15.01 -14.78 3.18
N GLN A 113 -15.82 -14.96 4.24
CA GLN A 113 -17.25 -14.62 4.22
C GLN A 113 -17.50 -13.15 4.57
N LEU A 114 -17.81 -12.33 3.57
CA LEU A 114 -18.33 -10.98 3.80
C LEU A 114 -19.80 -11.03 4.23
N VAL A 115 -20.18 -10.16 5.15
CA VAL A 115 -21.58 -9.87 5.49
C VAL A 115 -21.74 -8.35 5.53
N PHE A 116 -22.52 -7.80 4.61
CA PHE A 116 -22.95 -6.39 4.70
C PHE A 116 -23.86 -6.22 5.91
N THR A 117 -23.71 -5.13 6.67
CA THR A 117 -24.58 -4.80 7.81
C THR A 117 -25.81 -3.99 7.38
N SER A 118 -25.74 -3.33 6.22
CA SER A 118 -26.82 -2.51 5.68
C SER A 118 -26.66 -2.24 4.17
N LEU A 119 -27.64 -1.57 3.58
CA LEU A 119 -27.56 -0.99 2.22
C LEU A 119 -27.03 0.46 2.23
N ARG A 120 -26.32 0.89 3.29
CA ARG A 120 -25.75 2.24 3.38
C ARG A 120 -24.47 2.35 2.55
N PRO A 121 -24.08 3.59 2.13
CA PRO A 121 -22.82 3.85 1.42
C PRO A 121 -21.60 3.22 2.10
N LEU A 122 -20.64 2.79 1.29
CA LEU A 122 -19.37 2.25 1.77
C LEU A 122 -18.35 3.39 1.95
N LEU A 123 -17.67 3.37 3.09
CA LEU A 123 -16.44 4.13 3.31
C LEU A 123 -15.25 3.19 3.04
N VAL A 124 -14.31 3.62 2.22
CA VAL A 124 -13.14 2.82 1.84
C VAL A 124 -11.87 3.60 2.13
N THR A 125 -10.86 2.91 2.67
CA THR A 125 -9.50 3.43 2.83
C THR A 125 -8.53 2.43 2.21
N ILE A 126 -7.59 2.91 1.40
CA ILE A 126 -6.56 2.07 0.75
C ILE A 126 -5.19 2.59 1.14
N PHE A 127 -4.40 1.76 1.81
CA PHE A 127 -3.00 2.06 2.12
C PHE A 127 -2.09 1.65 0.94
N PRO A 128 -1.20 2.52 0.44
CA PRO A 128 -0.43 2.25 -0.79
C PRO A 128 0.83 1.39 -0.61
N THR A 129 1.22 1.02 0.61
CA THR A 129 2.46 0.28 0.88
C THR A 129 2.27 -1.24 0.85
N ILE A 130 3.10 -1.97 0.10
CA ILE A 130 3.05 -3.45 0.04
C ILE A 130 3.20 -4.03 1.46
N LYS A 131 2.22 -4.85 1.87
CA LYS A 131 2.37 -5.75 3.02
C LYS A 131 3.31 -6.90 2.64
N LEU A 132 4.15 -7.32 3.57
CA LEU A 132 5.07 -8.45 3.44
C LEU A 132 4.55 -9.65 4.25
N THR A 133 4.83 -10.89 3.83
CA THR A 133 4.40 -12.11 4.53
C THR A 133 5.54 -13.09 4.78
N LYS A 134 6.00 -13.80 3.74
CA LYS A 134 7.13 -14.72 3.88
C LYS A 134 8.40 -13.89 3.98
N CYS A 135 9.09 -13.96 5.10
CA CYS A 135 10.35 -13.24 5.33
C CYS A 135 11.44 -14.20 5.78
N SER A 136 12.65 -13.96 5.27
CA SER A 136 13.90 -14.52 5.80
C SER A 136 14.06 -14.24 7.30
N SER A 137 14.70 -15.16 8.03
CA SER A 137 15.21 -14.89 9.39
C SER A 137 16.49 -14.04 9.40
N LEU A 138 17.08 -13.78 8.21
CA LEU A 138 18.24 -12.90 8.03
C LEU A 138 17.84 -11.42 7.82
N LEU A 139 16.53 -11.13 7.76
CA LEU A 139 15.97 -9.80 7.50
C LEU A 139 15.17 -9.29 8.71
N HIS A 140 15.33 -8.01 9.04
CA HIS A 140 14.48 -7.26 9.95
C HIS A 140 13.57 -6.35 9.12
N ILE A 141 12.26 -6.37 9.38
CA ILE A 141 11.30 -5.40 8.83
C ILE A 141 10.97 -4.41 9.94
N GLU A 142 10.99 -3.11 9.66
CA GLU A 142 10.53 -2.06 10.58
C GLU A 142 9.61 -1.05 9.89
N ALA A 143 8.88 -0.29 10.71
CA ALA A 143 8.05 0.82 10.29
C ALA A 143 8.88 2.11 10.27
N SER A 144 8.97 2.80 9.14
CA SER A 144 9.59 4.13 9.07
C SER A 144 8.57 5.23 8.81
N ASP A 145 8.56 6.21 9.71
CA ASP A 145 7.82 7.47 9.59
C ASP A 145 8.61 8.56 8.84
N LYS A 146 9.87 8.28 8.43
CA LYS A 146 10.81 9.32 8.00
C LYS A 146 11.15 9.28 6.52
N GLU A 147 10.61 10.26 5.80
CA GLU A 147 11.23 10.81 4.58
C GLU A 147 12.54 11.51 4.99
N THR A 148 13.63 10.73 5.10
CA THR A 148 14.91 11.23 5.62
C THR A 148 15.71 11.90 4.51
N ALA A 149 15.33 13.12 4.15
CA ALA A 149 16.20 14.02 3.40
C ALA A 149 17.43 14.36 4.26
N GLN A 150 18.51 13.58 4.13
CA GLN A 150 19.75 13.81 4.86
C GLN A 150 20.45 15.07 4.35
N ALA A 151 20.23 16.18 5.04
CA ALA A 151 21.04 17.38 4.86
C ALA A 151 22.51 17.05 5.16
N ILE A 152 23.39 17.34 4.20
CA ILE A 152 24.84 17.19 4.36
C ILE A 152 25.30 18.16 5.46
N PRO A 153 25.92 17.70 6.56
CA PRO A 153 26.49 18.61 7.54
C PRO A 153 27.69 19.34 6.90
N PRO A 154 27.75 20.68 6.90
CA PRO A 154 28.82 21.41 6.25
C PRO A 154 30.16 21.14 6.93
N THR A 155 31.16 20.72 6.15
CA THR A 155 32.50 20.41 6.64
C THR A 155 33.21 21.68 7.11
N ALA A 156 33.35 21.86 8.43
CA ALA A 156 34.08 22.99 9.00
C ALA A 156 35.60 22.70 9.02
N PRO A 157 36.44 23.53 8.36
CA PRO A 157 37.89 23.50 8.57
C PRO A 157 38.27 24.10 9.93
N SER A 158 39.47 23.79 10.42
CA SER A 158 39.87 23.97 11.82
C SER A 158 40.93 25.06 12.07
N ALA A 159 41.12 25.37 13.37
CA ALA A 159 42.18 26.20 13.98
C ALA A 159 41.97 27.74 13.98
N PRO A 160 42.70 28.52 14.81
CA PRO A 160 42.62 28.41 16.28
C PRO A 160 42.56 29.76 17.06
N SER A 161 42.09 29.66 18.31
CA SER A 161 42.38 30.48 19.51
C SER A 161 42.91 31.93 19.43
N THR A 162 42.14 32.88 19.99
CA THR A 162 42.65 33.88 20.96
C THR A 162 41.56 34.37 21.93
N GLU A 163 41.96 34.89 23.09
CA GLU A 163 41.10 35.42 24.16
C GLU A 163 40.73 36.90 23.94
N TYR A 164 39.65 37.39 24.58
CA TYR A 164 39.67 38.59 25.46
C TYR A 164 38.29 38.84 26.13
N HIS A 165 38.31 39.34 27.37
CA HIS A 165 37.17 39.85 28.18
C HIS A 165 37.66 41.18 28.85
N PRO A 166 36.83 42.15 29.29
CA PRO A 166 35.61 42.04 30.12
C PRO A 166 34.34 42.47 29.32
N THR A 167 33.28 43.19 29.74
CA THR A 167 32.94 43.98 30.96
C THR A 167 31.41 44.17 31.14
N THR A 168 30.99 44.41 32.38
CA THR A 168 29.64 44.81 32.86
C THR A 168 29.81 45.54 34.22
N PRO A 169 28.80 46.15 34.89
CA PRO A 169 27.37 46.41 34.59
C PRO A 169 27.09 47.95 34.76
N PRO A 170 26.02 48.52 35.39
CA PRO A 170 24.67 48.06 35.83
C PRO A 170 23.50 49.04 35.51
N ILE A 171 22.39 48.89 36.26
CA ILE A 171 21.20 49.77 36.44
C ILE A 171 20.02 49.49 35.47
N ASP A 172 18.74 49.40 35.87
CA ASP A 172 17.99 48.75 36.99
C ASP A 172 16.55 49.37 37.01
N VAL A 173 15.67 48.85 37.88
CA VAL A 173 14.34 49.37 38.29
C VAL A 173 13.14 48.99 37.41
N ASN A 174 12.05 48.65 38.10
CA ASN A 174 10.79 48.07 37.60
C ASN A 174 9.59 48.83 38.24
N PRO A 175 8.42 48.19 38.44
CA PRO A 175 7.19 48.25 37.63
C PRO A 175 6.20 49.38 38.02
N ARG A 176 5.11 49.56 37.23
CA ARG A 176 3.72 49.52 37.78
C ARG A 176 2.56 49.64 36.76
N ASP A 177 1.50 48.88 37.08
CA ASP A 177 0.07 49.17 37.00
C ASP A 177 -0.54 49.96 35.81
N LYS A 178 -1.41 49.25 35.05
CA LYS A 178 -2.85 49.54 35.09
C LYS A 178 -3.72 48.38 34.63
N LEU A 179 -4.65 47.97 35.49
CA LEU A 179 -5.72 47.01 35.19
C LEU A 179 -7.02 47.78 34.91
N SER A 180 -7.62 47.57 33.74
CA SER A 180 -9.00 48.01 33.43
C SER A 180 -9.65 47.04 32.46
N SER A 181 -10.74 46.41 32.88
CA SER A 181 -11.47 45.41 32.11
C SER A 181 -12.54 46.03 31.20
N THR A 182 -12.84 45.39 30.07
CA THR A 182 -14.20 44.84 29.81
C THR A 182 -14.30 44.06 28.49
N THR A 183 -15.30 43.18 28.43
CA THR A 183 -15.95 42.59 27.24
C THR A 183 -15.12 41.66 26.34
N ASN A 184 -15.40 40.36 26.48
CA ASN A 184 -14.94 39.29 25.60
C ASN A 184 -15.49 39.43 24.17
N ASN A 185 -14.66 39.12 23.17
CA ASN A 185 -15.12 38.72 21.83
C ASN A 185 -14.17 37.67 21.21
N ARG A 186 -14.15 36.45 21.77
CA ARG A 186 -13.36 35.33 21.24
C ARG A 186 -13.98 34.75 19.97
N ARG A 187 -13.69 35.36 18.81
CA ARG A 187 -13.63 34.58 17.56
C ARG A 187 -12.34 33.76 17.54
N ALA A 188 -12.36 32.63 18.24
CA ALA A 188 -11.31 31.62 18.08
C ALA A 188 -11.45 31.02 16.68
N ALA A 189 -10.59 31.44 15.75
CA ALA A 189 -10.38 30.69 14.52
C ALA A 189 -9.79 29.33 14.93
N ALA A 190 -10.58 28.28 14.84
CA ALA A 190 -10.13 26.92 15.10
C ALA A 190 -9.20 26.50 13.95
N ALA A 191 -7.90 26.81 14.10
CA ALA A 191 -6.87 26.26 13.24
C ALA A 191 -6.89 24.74 13.41
N THR A 192 -7.44 24.03 12.41
CA THR A 192 -7.45 22.58 12.39
C THR A 192 -5.99 22.11 12.32
N SER A 193 -5.47 21.63 13.43
CA SER A 193 -4.15 20.99 13.47
C SER A 193 -4.26 19.62 12.80
N GLU A 194 -4.34 19.62 11.48
CA GLU A 194 -4.20 18.42 10.67
C GLU A 194 -2.79 17.86 10.86
N ASN A 195 -2.63 16.95 11.83
CA ASN A 195 -1.50 16.05 11.82
C ASN A 195 -1.59 15.26 10.49
N PRO A 196 -0.63 15.42 9.56
CA PRO A 196 -0.62 14.58 8.37
C PRO A 196 -0.52 13.13 8.83
N THR A 197 -1.34 12.24 8.26
CA THR A 197 -1.28 10.81 8.60
C THR A 197 0.02 10.25 8.03
N THR A 198 1.05 10.19 8.86
CA THR A 198 2.43 9.85 8.45
C THR A 198 2.42 8.50 7.75
N LEU A 199 2.91 8.47 6.50
CA LEU A 199 2.72 7.30 5.65
C LEU A 199 3.82 6.27 5.92
N VAL A 200 3.55 5.44 6.93
CA VAL A 200 4.45 4.39 7.41
C VAL A 200 4.90 3.50 6.26
N SER A 201 6.17 3.63 5.90
CA SER A 201 6.79 2.90 4.80
C SER A 201 7.59 1.73 5.38
N PRO A 202 7.36 0.47 4.94
CA PRO A 202 8.10 -0.67 5.45
C PRO A 202 9.58 -0.58 5.03
N VAL A 203 10.49 -0.72 5.98
CA VAL A 203 11.93 -0.76 5.71
C VAL A 203 12.48 -2.14 6.04
N VAL A 204 13.20 -2.73 5.10
CA VAL A 204 13.81 -4.04 5.22
C VAL A 204 15.31 -3.85 5.38
N THR A 205 15.89 -4.40 6.44
CA THR A 205 17.33 -4.36 6.73
C THR A 205 17.88 -5.78 6.88
N GLN A 206 18.97 -6.11 6.20
CA GLN A 206 19.64 -7.41 6.41
C GLN A 206 20.49 -7.41 7.68
N ILE A 207 20.17 -8.34 8.58
CA ILE A 207 20.84 -8.52 9.89
C ILE A 207 21.69 -9.80 9.94
N GLY A 208 21.36 -10.82 9.15
CA GLY A 208 22.07 -12.11 9.12
C GLY A 208 22.96 -12.30 7.89
N ARG A 209 24.05 -13.06 8.02
CA ARG A 209 24.94 -13.41 6.88
C ARG A 209 24.25 -14.39 5.92
N GLY A 210 24.52 -14.27 4.62
CA GLY A 210 23.92 -15.09 3.56
C GLY A 210 23.03 -14.25 2.64
N THR A 211 22.10 -14.88 1.93
CA THR A 211 21.08 -14.18 1.14
C THR A 211 19.73 -14.29 1.85
N GLY A 212 19.12 -13.15 2.16
CA GLY A 212 17.76 -13.09 2.69
C GLY A 212 16.78 -12.69 1.59
N CYS A 213 15.61 -13.33 1.53
CA CYS A 213 14.51 -12.96 0.63
C CYS A 213 13.21 -12.71 1.42
N VAL A 214 12.38 -11.79 0.93
CA VAL A 214 11.05 -11.46 1.47
C VAL A 214 10.05 -11.25 0.33
N THR A 215 8.81 -11.74 0.51
CA THR A 215 7.73 -11.61 -0.48
C THR A 215 6.56 -10.78 0.02
N GLY A 216 5.86 -10.16 -0.92
CA GLY A 216 4.59 -9.47 -0.70
C GLY A 216 3.46 -10.42 -0.25
N ALA A 217 2.45 -9.82 0.39
CA ALA A 217 1.31 -10.51 1.01
C ALA A 217 0.19 -10.93 0.06
N GLU A 218 0.20 -10.43 -1.18
CA GLU A 218 -0.89 -10.56 -2.15
C GLU A 218 -1.27 -12.03 -2.42
N GLY A 219 -2.49 -12.21 -2.97
CA GLY A 219 -2.73 -13.33 -3.85
C GLY A 219 -1.78 -13.36 -5.05
N ARG A 220 -1.85 -14.44 -5.82
CA ARG A 220 -1.01 -14.66 -7.01
C ARG A 220 -1.19 -13.52 -8.04
N LEU A 221 -0.11 -12.82 -8.41
CA LEU A 221 -0.08 -11.80 -9.48
C LEU A 221 -0.54 -12.41 -10.82
N THR A 222 -1.83 -12.26 -11.17
CA THR A 222 -2.51 -13.06 -12.21
C THR A 222 -3.25 -12.27 -13.29
N SER A 223 -3.47 -10.97 -13.12
CA SER A 223 -4.23 -10.15 -14.09
C SER A 223 -3.83 -8.68 -14.03
N GLY A 224 -3.89 -7.97 -15.17
CA GLY A 224 -3.56 -6.55 -15.30
C GLY A 224 -2.12 -6.15 -14.95
N ARG A 225 -1.87 -4.85 -15.01
CA ARG A 225 -0.59 -4.23 -14.65
C ARG A 225 -0.43 -4.06 -13.15
N LYS A 226 0.81 -4.16 -12.68
CA LYS A 226 1.21 -4.15 -11.27
C LYS A 226 2.52 -3.39 -11.15
N TYR A 227 2.52 -2.27 -10.43
CA TYR A 227 3.70 -1.43 -10.23
C TYR A 227 3.97 -1.21 -8.76
N TRP A 228 5.25 -1.25 -8.38
CA TRP A 228 5.74 -0.93 -7.04
C TRP A 228 7.16 -0.39 -7.07
N GLU A 229 7.51 0.39 -6.05
CA GLU A 229 8.80 1.06 -5.93
C GLU A 229 9.51 0.72 -4.62
N VAL A 230 10.84 0.61 -4.68
CA VAL A 230 11.71 0.57 -3.49
C VAL A 230 12.81 1.61 -3.61
N ARG A 231 13.12 2.30 -2.52
CA ARG A 231 14.26 3.22 -2.42
C ARG A 231 15.42 2.53 -1.72
N LEU A 232 16.61 2.61 -2.30
CA LEU A 232 17.82 2.00 -1.74
C LEU A 232 18.35 2.89 -0.60
N ASP A 233 18.31 2.39 0.64
CA ASP A 233 18.75 3.15 1.83
C ASP A 233 20.26 3.05 2.07
N THR A 234 20.90 1.95 1.65
CA THR A 234 22.36 1.75 1.75
C THR A 234 22.93 1.12 0.49
N THR A 235 24.17 1.47 0.18
CA THR A 235 25.03 0.77 -0.80
C THR A 235 26.21 0.14 -0.06
N LEU A 236 26.24 -1.19 0.00
CA LEU A 236 27.38 -1.95 0.50
C LEU A 236 27.92 -2.85 -0.60
N LEU A 237 29.21 -3.19 -0.51
CA LEU A 237 29.89 -4.08 -1.47
C LEU A 237 29.22 -5.47 -1.48
N GLY A 238 28.91 -5.97 -2.68
CA GLY A 238 28.24 -7.26 -2.92
C GLY A 238 27.35 -7.20 -4.17
N ASP A 239 26.66 -8.28 -4.48
CA ASP A 239 25.66 -8.29 -5.56
C ASP A 239 24.44 -7.40 -5.21
N GLY A 240 24.14 -7.28 -3.91
CA GLY A 240 23.38 -6.16 -3.35
C GLY A 240 21.89 -6.47 -3.16
N ILE A 241 21.05 -5.46 -3.39
CA ILE A 241 19.59 -5.54 -3.31
C ILE A 241 19.04 -5.96 -4.68
N PHE A 242 18.21 -7.01 -4.69
CA PHE A 242 17.48 -7.53 -5.84
C PHE A 242 15.99 -7.21 -5.70
N VAL A 243 15.37 -6.72 -6.77
CA VAL A 243 13.95 -6.32 -6.81
C VAL A 243 13.25 -7.02 -7.97
N GLY A 244 12.11 -7.65 -7.75
CA GLY A 244 11.44 -8.40 -8.82
C GLY A 244 10.20 -9.17 -8.39
N VAL A 245 9.97 -10.30 -9.05
CA VAL A 245 8.90 -11.26 -8.73
C VAL A 245 9.47 -12.65 -8.46
N ALA A 246 8.79 -13.42 -7.61
CA ALA A 246 9.18 -14.77 -7.26
C ALA A 246 7.99 -15.75 -7.20
N THR A 247 8.27 -17.05 -7.30
CA THR A 247 7.29 -18.12 -7.02
C THR A 247 7.12 -18.35 -5.52
N VAL A 248 6.08 -19.12 -5.17
CA VAL A 248 5.78 -19.50 -3.78
C VAL A 248 6.91 -20.31 -3.14
N ASP A 249 7.75 -20.94 -3.95
CA ASP A 249 8.84 -21.85 -3.58
C ASP A 249 10.22 -21.17 -3.43
N VAL A 250 10.28 -19.84 -3.57
CA VAL A 250 11.53 -19.07 -3.51
C VAL A 250 12.27 -19.28 -2.17
N PRO A 251 13.60 -19.56 -2.19
CA PRO A 251 14.35 -19.75 -0.96
C PRO A 251 14.44 -18.43 -0.18
N LEU A 252 14.02 -18.47 1.09
CA LEU A 252 14.03 -17.29 1.97
C LEU A 252 15.41 -17.02 2.60
N ASN A 253 16.26 -18.03 2.74
CA ASN A 253 17.51 -17.97 3.54
C ASN A 253 18.75 -18.44 2.76
N SER A 254 18.67 -18.51 1.43
CA SER A 254 19.79 -18.83 0.53
C SER A 254 19.62 -18.08 -0.79
N THR A 255 20.60 -18.20 -1.70
CA THR A 255 20.59 -17.43 -2.95
C THR A 255 19.36 -17.70 -3.79
N VAL A 256 18.75 -16.64 -4.32
CA VAL A 256 17.66 -16.70 -5.30
C VAL A 256 18.20 -16.88 -6.74
N VAL A 257 19.49 -16.63 -6.96
CA VAL A 257 20.17 -16.79 -8.25
C VAL A 257 20.33 -18.28 -8.58
N GLY A 258 20.09 -18.67 -9.84
CA GLY A 258 20.25 -20.05 -10.28
C GLY A 258 19.05 -20.96 -9.98
N THR A 259 18.02 -20.45 -9.32
CA THR A 259 16.93 -21.28 -8.75
C THR A 259 15.73 -21.50 -9.68
N ASP A 260 15.56 -20.68 -10.72
CA ASP A 260 14.32 -20.59 -11.51
C ASP A 260 13.06 -20.33 -10.65
N THR A 261 13.22 -19.66 -9.50
CA THR A 261 12.12 -19.22 -8.62
C THR A 261 12.01 -17.69 -8.50
N PHE A 262 12.95 -16.94 -9.08
CA PHE A 262 13.04 -15.48 -8.97
C PHE A 262 13.39 -14.85 -10.34
N TRP A 263 12.76 -13.73 -10.67
CA TRP A 263 13.05 -12.89 -11.84
C TRP A 263 13.05 -11.44 -11.39
N GLY A 264 14.20 -10.79 -11.47
CA GLY A 264 14.38 -9.47 -10.90
C GLY A 264 15.50 -8.67 -11.52
N PHE A 265 15.84 -7.58 -10.84
CA PHE A 265 16.88 -6.64 -11.18
C PHE A 265 17.84 -6.50 -9.99
N ALA A 266 19.13 -6.77 -10.23
CA ALA A 266 20.20 -6.58 -9.27
C ALA A 266 20.69 -5.13 -9.36
N ALA A 267 20.15 -4.29 -8.47
CA ALA A 267 20.15 -2.84 -8.65
C ALA A 267 21.56 -2.24 -8.74
N HIS A 268 22.46 -2.65 -7.84
CA HIS A 268 23.84 -2.16 -7.79
C HIS A 268 24.76 -2.73 -8.89
N LEU A 269 24.27 -3.69 -9.67
CA LEU A 269 25.03 -4.31 -10.76
C LEU A 269 24.58 -3.87 -12.16
N GLY A 270 23.41 -3.23 -12.30
CA GLY A 270 22.84 -2.92 -13.61
C GLY A 270 22.53 -4.18 -14.42
N LYS A 271 22.02 -5.24 -13.76
CA LYS A 271 21.78 -6.55 -14.36
C LYS A 271 20.39 -7.08 -14.03
N LYS A 272 19.77 -7.75 -15.00
CA LYS A 272 18.60 -8.61 -14.71
C LYS A 272 19.11 -9.94 -14.14
N VAL A 273 18.34 -10.54 -13.25
CA VAL A 273 18.73 -11.74 -12.48
C VAL A 273 17.60 -12.76 -12.46
N SER A 274 17.94 -14.01 -12.79
CA SER A 274 17.08 -15.18 -12.56
C SER A 274 17.92 -16.44 -12.34
N VAL A 275 18.04 -17.32 -13.33
CA VAL A 275 19.02 -18.42 -13.34
C VAL A 275 20.45 -17.86 -13.51
N THR A 276 20.59 -16.79 -14.30
CA THR A 276 21.82 -16.08 -14.64
C THR A 276 21.76 -14.63 -14.15
N LEU A 277 22.92 -13.94 -14.11
CA LEU A 277 22.98 -12.47 -14.07
C LEU A 277 23.41 -11.94 -15.43
N GLU A 278 22.52 -11.21 -16.09
CA GLU A 278 22.70 -10.75 -17.48
C GLU A 278 22.68 -9.22 -17.56
N PRO A 279 23.52 -8.59 -18.42
CA PRO A 279 23.49 -7.15 -18.66
C PRO A 279 22.10 -6.67 -19.08
N TYR A 280 21.65 -5.55 -18.52
CA TYR A 280 20.32 -5.01 -18.80
C TYR A 280 20.25 -3.51 -18.47
N GLY A 281 19.59 -2.72 -19.33
CA GLY A 281 19.40 -1.28 -19.12
C GLY A 281 20.66 -0.40 -19.29
N GLY A 282 21.79 -0.97 -19.72
CA GLY A 282 23.04 -0.24 -19.95
C GLY A 282 23.79 0.17 -18.68
N PRO A 283 24.92 0.90 -18.79
CA PRO A 283 25.65 1.42 -17.62
C PRO A 283 24.79 2.32 -16.72
N GLU A 284 23.79 3.01 -17.29
CA GLU A 284 22.85 3.85 -16.53
C GLU A 284 21.88 3.06 -15.64
N ALA A 285 21.80 1.73 -15.78
CA ALA A 285 20.99 0.90 -14.89
C ALA A 285 21.60 0.80 -13.48
N VAL A 286 22.92 0.95 -13.31
CA VAL A 286 23.60 0.76 -12.02
C VAL A 286 23.11 1.78 -10.97
N CYS A 287 22.38 1.29 -9.97
CA CYS A 287 21.78 2.11 -8.92
C CYS A 287 22.70 2.35 -7.71
N VAL A 288 22.57 3.53 -7.12
CA VAL A 288 23.31 4.02 -5.95
C VAL A 288 22.37 4.33 -4.77
N GLN A 289 22.93 4.77 -3.64
CA GLN A 289 22.15 5.11 -2.45
C GLN A 289 21.20 6.28 -2.74
N GLY A 290 19.94 6.16 -2.30
CA GLY A 290 18.89 7.14 -2.58
C GLY A 290 18.09 6.88 -3.86
N ASP A 291 18.59 6.08 -4.80
CA ASP A 291 17.85 5.74 -6.02
C ASP A 291 16.56 4.96 -5.71
N VAL A 292 15.55 5.19 -6.55
CA VAL A 292 14.28 4.47 -6.56
C VAL A 292 14.27 3.48 -7.72
N VAL A 293 14.09 2.19 -7.39
CA VAL A 293 13.88 1.10 -8.34
C VAL A 293 12.38 0.83 -8.44
N GLY A 294 11.79 1.16 -9.58
CA GLY A 294 10.42 0.79 -9.94
C GLY A 294 10.37 -0.55 -10.65
N THR A 295 9.37 -1.38 -10.33
CA THR A 295 9.13 -2.67 -10.99
C THR A 295 7.73 -2.69 -11.57
N LEU A 296 7.61 -2.89 -12.88
CA LEU A 296 6.35 -3.08 -13.60
C LEU A 296 6.23 -4.53 -14.07
N TYR A 297 5.26 -5.25 -13.51
CA TYR A 297 4.80 -6.54 -14.02
C TYR A 297 3.49 -6.35 -14.78
N ASP A 298 3.47 -6.79 -16.04
CA ASP A 298 2.28 -6.86 -16.88
C ASP A 298 1.90 -8.34 -17.04
N ALA A 299 0.84 -8.77 -16.36
CA ALA A 299 0.38 -10.16 -16.38
C ALA A 299 -0.27 -10.57 -17.72
N GLU A 300 -0.75 -9.59 -18.51
CA GLU A 300 -1.46 -9.82 -19.76
C GLU A 300 -0.50 -9.95 -20.94
N LEU A 301 0.63 -9.24 -20.89
CA LEU A 301 1.75 -9.36 -21.84
C LEU A 301 2.88 -10.26 -21.32
N GLY A 302 2.79 -10.75 -20.08
CA GLY A 302 3.81 -11.60 -19.45
C GLY A 302 5.18 -10.93 -19.37
N LEU A 303 5.20 -9.59 -19.19
CA LEU A 303 6.40 -8.76 -19.19
C LEU A 303 6.80 -8.37 -17.76
N LEU A 304 8.11 -8.34 -17.51
CA LEU A 304 8.68 -7.68 -16.34
C LEU A 304 9.67 -6.62 -16.82
N SER A 305 9.44 -5.38 -16.42
CA SER A 305 10.22 -4.19 -16.80
C SER A 305 10.61 -3.40 -15.55
N PHE A 306 11.76 -2.73 -15.59
CA PHE A 306 12.26 -1.95 -14.45
C PHE A 306 12.46 -0.49 -14.80
N TYR A 307 12.42 0.35 -13.77
CA TYR A 307 12.59 1.80 -13.84
C TYR A 307 13.66 2.21 -12.81
N ARG A 308 14.48 3.21 -13.15
CA ARG A 308 15.39 3.88 -12.21
C ARG A 308 15.02 5.36 -12.14
N ASN A 309 14.67 5.86 -10.96
CA ASN A 309 14.29 7.25 -10.73
C ASN A 309 13.24 7.76 -11.74
N GLY A 310 12.23 6.94 -12.00
CA GLY A 310 11.17 7.22 -12.97
C GLY A 310 11.51 6.94 -14.45
N ARG A 311 12.78 6.77 -14.83
CA ARG A 311 13.18 6.44 -16.22
C ARG A 311 13.03 4.93 -16.48
N PRO A 312 12.33 4.49 -17.53
CA PRO A 312 12.25 3.07 -17.90
C PRO A 312 13.59 2.54 -18.43
N LEU A 313 13.91 1.30 -18.05
CA LEU A 313 15.09 0.54 -18.52
C LEU A 313 14.73 -0.51 -19.60
N GLY A 314 13.46 -0.57 -20.01
CA GLY A 314 12.93 -1.50 -21.01
C GLY A 314 12.42 -2.84 -20.43
N PRO A 315 12.00 -3.79 -21.27
CA PRO A 315 11.55 -5.11 -20.82
C PRO A 315 12.75 -6.03 -20.51
N ALA A 316 12.88 -6.48 -19.26
CA ALA A 316 13.93 -7.40 -18.81
C ALA A 316 13.59 -8.87 -19.13
N PHE A 317 12.32 -9.25 -18.93
CA PHE A 317 11.82 -10.60 -19.13
C PHE A 317 10.49 -10.60 -19.89
N ARG A 318 10.22 -11.72 -20.57
CA ARG A 318 9.03 -11.97 -21.39
C ARG A 318 8.48 -13.38 -21.12
N HIS A 319 7.23 -13.61 -21.50
CA HIS A 319 6.54 -14.90 -21.40
C HIS A 319 6.23 -15.39 -19.96
N LEU A 320 6.20 -14.49 -18.99
CA LEU A 320 5.92 -14.78 -17.58
C LEU A 320 4.42 -15.01 -17.27
N TYR A 321 3.66 -15.63 -18.18
CA TYR A 321 2.20 -15.80 -18.05
C TYR A 321 1.77 -16.88 -17.03
N PHE A 322 2.54 -17.96 -16.92
CA PHE A 322 2.01 -19.24 -16.42
C PHE A 322 2.29 -19.57 -14.95
N ARG A 323 3.26 -18.89 -14.32
CA ARG A 323 3.65 -19.17 -12.92
C ARG A 323 2.86 -18.33 -11.92
N GLY A 324 2.96 -18.69 -10.66
CA GLY A 324 2.45 -17.86 -9.57
C GLY A 324 3.53 -16.88 -9.16
N PHE A 325 3.24 -15.59 -9.25
CA PHE A 325 4.18 -14.54 -8.91
C PHE A 325 3.70 -13.75 -7.70
N TRP A 326 4.66 -13.35 -6.88
CA TRP A 326 4.53 -12.40 -5.78
C TRP A 326 5.60 -11.32 -5.93
N PRO A 327 5.34 -10.05 -5.55
CA PRO A 327 6.41 -9.06 -5.41
C PRO A 327 7.48 -9.61 -4.46
N ALA A 328 8.74 -9.54 -4.85
CA ALA A 328 9.83 -10.21 -4.14
C ALA A 328 11.10 -9.36 -4.12
N PHE A 329 11.78 -9.42 -2.98
CA PHE A 329 12.94 -8.58 -2.67
C PHE A 329 13.98 -9.45 -1.97
N ALA A 330 15.23 -9.39 -2.41
CA ALA A 330 16.31 -10.15 -1.79
C ALA A 330 17.55 -9.28 -1.57
N THR A 331 18.38 -9.65 -0.60
CA THR A 331 19.61 -8.92 -0.24
C THR A 331 20.73 -9.91 0.06
N THR A 332 21.98 -9.58 -0.32
CA THR A 332 23.11 -10.53 -0.26
C THR A 332 24.13 -10.29 0.85
N ASN A 333 24.03 -9.21 1.64
CA ASN A 333 25.00 -8.82 2.66
C ASN A 333 24.37 -8.04 3.83
N VAL A 334 24.89 -8.27 5.04
CA VAL A 334 24.48 -7.58 6.28
C VAL A 334 24.64 -6.07 6.12
N GLY A 335 23.64 -5.30 6.56
CA GLY A 335 23.59 -3.84 6.46
C GLY A 335 23.01 -3.29 5.16
N LEU A 336 22.70 -4.14 4.17
CA LEU A 336 21.85 -3.73 3.04
C LEU A 336 20.44 -3.41 3.52
N ARG A 337 19.91 -2.29 3.04
CA ARG A 337 18.65 -1.73 3.50
C ARG A 337 17.87 -1.08 2.36
N PHE A 338 16.56 -1.28 2.32
CA PHE A 338 15.66 -0.60 1.38
C PHE A 338 14.29 -0.31 2.00
N THR A 339 13.67 0.78 1.55
CA THR A 339 12.32 1.22 1.94
C THR A 339 11.35 0.92 0.81
N LEU A 340 10.25 0.22 1.11
CA LEU A 340 9.14 0.07 0.17
C LEU A 340 8.30 1.36 0.12
N LEU A 341 8.16 1.94 -1.07
CA LEU A 341 7.49 3.21 -1.27
C LEU A 341 5.98 3.03 -1.57
N PRO A 342 5.17 4.08 -1.39
CA PRO A 342 3.77 4.12 -1.85
C PRO A 342 3.60 4.20 -3.39
N GLY A 343 4.70 4.28 -4.14
CA GLY A 343 4.70 4.41 -5.60
C GLY A 343 4.06 3.20 -6.27
N THR A 344 2.84 3.38 -6.78
CA THR A 344 1.95 2.30 -7.27
C THR A 344 1.36 2.58 -8.65
N VAL A 345 1.69 3.72 -9.25
CA VAL A 345 1.39 4.05 -10.65
C VAL A 345 2.73 4.14 -11.38
N PRO A 346 2.93 3.40 -12.50
CA PRO A 346 4.17 3.51 -13.24
C PRO A 346 4.30 4.92 -13.84
N PRO A 347 5.51 5.50 -13.88
CA PRO A 347 5.76 6.74 -14.58
C PRO A 347 5.22 6.66 -16.01
N LEU A 348 4.46 7.68 -16.42
CA LEU A 348 3.99 7.78 -17.81
C LEU A 348 5.21 7.74 -18.74
N THR A 349 5.22 6.78 -19.65
CA THR A 349 6.17 6.78 -20.76
C THR A 349 5.93 8.05 -21.55
N ALA A 350 6.90 8.96 -21.57
CA ALA A 350 6.95 9.98 -22.60
C ALA A 350 7.12 9.24 -23.93
N GLU A 351 6.06 9.13 -24.71
CA GLU A 351 6.14 8.48 -26.02
C GLU A 351 7.12 9.25 -26.90
N LEU A 352 7.96 8.51 -27.63
CA LEU A 352 8.99 9.07 -28.49
C LEU A 352 8.33 9.70 -29.72
N SER A 353 8.19 11.03 -29.68
CA SER A 353 7.75 11.90 -30.79
C SER A 353 8.83 12.08 -31.84
#